data_AF-A0A3N5PDR8-F1
#
_entry.id   AF-A0A3N5PDR8-F1
#
_cell.length_a   1.000
_cell.length_b   1.000
_cell.length_c   1.000
_cell.angle_alpha   90.00
_cell.angle_beta   90.00
_cell.angle_gamma   90.00
#
_symmetry.space_group_name_H-M   'P 1'
#
loop_
_entity.id
_entity.type
_entity.pdbx_description
1 polymer ?
#
loop_
_entity_poly.entity_id
_entity_poly.type
_entity_poly.pdbx_seq_one_letter_code
_entity_poly.pdbx_strand_id
1 'polypeptide(L)'
;APKVGNSLSRQTADADARYYVRLGANGVFAVRAYGFKSWGAAPGYTFFGGNSEMRGYDYRQFLGHKAFYGNAELRFPLIHAMATPIGILGGIRGVFFFNIGGAALDNQTFKIWDRNATVIPPVQNTTGIITKPAQRIEGFRLVDSRASYGIGLETFALGFPVHFDWSYRTLFNKAWEDYLFAPDGGSAAFRKARFTAWIGYDF
;
A
#
# COMPACT_ATOMS: atom_id res chain seq x y z
N ALA A 1 16.78 23.73 -2.40
CA ALA A 1 17.98 24.37 -2.96
C ALA A 1 19.24 23.84 -2.25
N PRO A 2 20.40 23.80 -2.94
CA PRO A 2 21.70 23.64 -2.30
C PRO A 2 21.92 24.71 -1.22
N LYS A 3 22.78 24.42 -0.22
CA LYS A 3 23.08 25.39 0.83
C LYS A 3 23.83 26.58 0.23
N VAL A 4 23.33 27.80 0.43
CA VAL A 4 24.01 29.06 0.09
C VAL A 4 24.10 29.92 1.34
N GLY A 5 25.30 30.14 1.86
CA GLY A 5 25.51 30.84 3.13
C GLY A 5 24.76 30.18 4.30
N ASN A 6 23.94 30.95 5.02
CA ASN A 6 23.12 30.49 6.15
C ASN A 6 21.71 30.03 5.76
N SER A 7 21.42 29.82 4.47
CA SER A 7 20.10 29.36 4.03
C SER A 7 19.83 27.88 4.36
N LEU A 8 18.54 27.55 4.54
CA LEU A 8 18.10 26.16 4.68
C LEU A 8 18.36 25.39 3.38
N SER A 9 18.97 24.20 3.51
CA SER A 9 19.21 23.31 2.38
C SER A 9 18.12 22.24 2.27
N ARG A 10 17.70 21.97 1.03
CA ARG A 10 16.75 20.91 0.68
C ARG A 10 17.07 20.39 -0.72
N GLN A 11 17.27 19.10 -0.85
CA GLN A 11 17.34 18.40 -2.13
C GLN A 11 16.31 17.27 -2.10
N THR A 12 15.74 16.96 -3.26
CA THR A 12 14.68 15.96 -3.39
C THR A 12 14.92 15.18 -4.68
N ALA A 13 14.85 13.87 -4.58
CA ALA A 13 14.69 12.95 -5.69
C ALA A 13 13.27 12.38 -5.64
N ASP A 14 12.55 12.49 -6.75
CA ASP A 14 11.18 11.99 -6.92
C ASP A 14 11.09 11.34 -8.30
N ALA A 15 10.60 10.10 -8.35
CA ALA A 15 10.41 9.34 -9.58
C ALA A 15 9.12 8.51 -9.53
N ASP A 16 8.33 8.55 -10.60
CA ASP A 16 7.17 7.69 -10.86
C ASP A 16 7.37 7.03 -12.23
N ALA A 17 7.36 5.70 -12.27
CA ALA A 17 7.51 4.91 -13.48
C ALA A 17 6.32 3.97 -13.64
N ARG A 18 5.78 3.89 -14.86
CA ARG A 18 4.62 3.06 -15.20
C ARG A 18 4.89 2.27 -16.46
N TYR A 19 4.44 1.01 -16.49
CA TYR A 19 4.58 0.14 -17.64
C TYR A 19 3.34 -0.73 -17.82
N TYR A 20 2.91 -0.87 -19.08
CA TYR A 20 1.67 -1.56 -19.44
C TYR A 20 1.96 -2.60 -20.50
N VAL A 21 1.62 -3.85 -20.21
CA VAL A 21 1.71 -4.98 -21.12
C VAL A 21 0.29 -5.37 -21.52
N ARG A 22 -0.05 -5.23 -22.80
CA ARG A 22 -1.34 -5.72 -23.30
C ARG A 22 -1.35 -7.24 -23.33
N LEU A 23 -2.45 -7.82 -22.88
CA LEU A 23 -2.68 -9.26 -22.86
C LEU A 23 -3.89 -9.58 -23.73
N GLY A 24 -3.63 -10.22 -24.87
CA GLY A 24 -4.67 -10.47 -25.88
C GLY A 24 -5.29 -9.18 -26.42
N ALA A 25 -6.58 -9.21 -26.75
CA ALA A 25 -7.27 -8.06 -27.33
C ALA A 25 -7.58 -6.96 -26.30
N ASN A 26 -8.00 -7.35 -25.09
CA ASN A 26 -8.70 -6.46 -24.15
C ASN A 26 -8.17 -6.52 -22.71
N GLY A 27 -7.16 -7.35 -22.42
CA GLY A 27 -6.52 -7.43 -21.10
C GLY A 27 -5.26 -6.54 -21.01
N VAL A 28 -4.88 -6.19 -19.79
CA VAL A 28 -3.64 -5.46 -19.51
C VAL A 28 -3.04 -5.89 -18.18
N PHE A 29 -1.73 -6.08 -18.16
CA PHE A 29 -0.93 -6.11 -16.95
C PHE A 29 -0.21 -4.77 -16.80
N ALA A 30 -0.56 -4.03 -15.76
CA ALA A 30 -0.02 -2.71 -15.46
C ALA A 30 0.86 -2.79 -14.22
N VAL A 31 2.01 -2.12 -14.26
CA VAL A 31 2.88 -1.93 -13.10
C VAL A 31 3.20 -0.46 -12.91
N ARG A 32 3.29 -0.04 -11.65
CA ARG A 32 3.75 1.28 -11.24
C ARG A 32 4.77 1.15 -10.12
N ALA A 33 5.78 1.99 -10.16
CA ALA A 33 6.76 2.14 -9.09
C ALA A 33 6.98 3.63 -8.83
N TYR A 34 6.98 4.00 -7.55
CA TYR A 34 7.25 5.35 -7.08
C TYR A 34 8.36 5.33 -6.04
N GLY A 35 9.25 6.32 -6.11
CA GLY A 35 10.34 6.51 -5.15
C GLY A 35 10.53 7.99 -4.83
N PHE A 36 10.67 8.28 -3.55
CA PHE A 36 10.90 9.61 -3.02
C PHE A 36 12.00 9.61 -1.97
N LYS A 37 12.88 10.61 -2.04
CA LYS A 37 13.84 10.90 -0.98
C LYS A 37 14.12 12.39 -0.94
N SER A 38 14.06 12.99 0.25
CA SER A 38 14.51 14.36 0.49
C SER A 38 15.58 14.39 1.57
N TRP A 39 16.54 15.31 1.45
CA TRP A 39 17.64 15.48 2.39
C TRP A 39 18.09 16.95 2.46
N GLY A 40 18.81 17.31 3.51
CA GLY A 40 19.27 18.68 3.79
C GLY A 40 18.95 19.12 5.22
N ALA A 41 19.20 20.38 5.54
CA ALA A 41 18.88 20.95 6.87
C ALA A 41 17.36 21.09 7.10
N ALA A 42 16.56 21.16 6.04
CA ALA A 42 15.10 21.19 6.10
C ALA A 42 14.51 20.28 4.99
N PRO A 43 14.57 18.95 5.17
CA PRO A 43 14.07 18.00 4.17
C PRO A 43 12.55 18.10 4.02
N GLY A 44 12.06 17.92 2.79
CA GLY A 44 10.62 17.82 2.51
C GLY A 44 10.08 16.43 2.84
N TYR A 45 8.78 16.30 3.03
CA TYR A 45 8.10 15.02 3.20
C TYR A 45 7.13 14.76 2.04
N THR A 46 6.88 13.49 1.75
CA THR A 46 5.81 13.04 0.86
C THR A 46 4.76 12.28 1.66
N PHE A 47 3.55 12.18 1.10
CA PHE A 47 2.47 11.36 1.63
C PHE A 47 1.87 10.52 0.52
N PHE A 48 1.47 9.30 0.87
CA PHE A 48 0.73 8.42 -0.04
C PHE A 48 -0.21 7.49 0.74
N GLY A 49 -1.14 6.85 0.04
CA GLY A 49 -2.14 5.96 0.61
C GLY A 49 -3.51 6.15 -0.03
N GLY A 50 -4.42 5.20 0.21
CA GLY A 50 -5.74 5.18 -0.42
C GLY A 50 -5.75 4.38 -1.72
N ASN A 51 -6.89 4.38 -2.41
CA ASN A 51 -7.19 3.34 -3.40
C ASN A 51 -6.34 3.42 -4.69
N SER A 52 -5.84 4.59 -5.05
CA SER A 52 -4.98 4.81 -6.24
C SER A 52 -3.52 4.39 -6.02
N GLU A 53 -3.08 4.23 -4.76
CA GLU A 53 -1.66 4.03 -4.41
C GLU A 53 -1.45 2.79 -3.53
N MET A 54 -2.27 2.60 -2.49
CA MET A 54 -2.18 1.49 -1.54
C MET A 54 -3.61 1.05 -1.13
N ARG A 55 -4.29 0.26 -1.97
CA ARG A 55 -5.66 -0.23 -1.66
C ARG A 55 -5.71 -0.93 -0.31
N GLY A 56 -6.76 -0.67 0.46
CA GLY A 56 -6.94 -1.20 1.82
C GLY A 56 -6.22 -0.41 2.92
N TYR A 57 -5.43 0.60 2.56
CA TYR A 57 -4.85 1.60 3.46
C TYR A 57 -5.57 2.94 3.30
N ASP A 58 -5.57 3.74 4.36
CA ASP A 58 -6.30 5.00 4.38
C ASP A 58 -5.55 6.07 3.57
N TYR A 59 -6.28 7.11 3.14
CA TYR A 59 -5.72 8.19 2.34
C TYR A 59 -4.60 8.91 3.10
N ARG A 60 -3.43 9.09 2.45
CA ARG A 60 -2.23 9.70 3.05
C ARG A 60 -1.76 9.04 4.36
N GLN A 61 -2.05 7.75 4.53
CA GLN A 61 -1.63 7.00 5.73
C GLN A 61 -0.11 6.94 5.89
N PHE A 62 0.65 6.99 4.79
CA PHE A 62 2.10 6.91 4.80
C PHE A 62 2.71 8.29 4.64
N LEU A 63 3.72 8.60 5.46
CA LEU A 63 4.42 9.88 5.49
C LEU A 63 5.91 9.65 5.72
N GLY A 64 6.76 10.31 4.94
CA GLY A 64 8.20 10.23 5.18
C GLY A 64 9.05 11.20 4.37
N HIS A 65 10.29 11.36 4.81
CA HIS A 65 11.37 12.00 4.03
C HIS A 65 11.97 11.02 3.01
N LYS A 66 11.78 9.72 3.22
CA LYS A 66 12.07 8.63 2.28
C LYS A 66 10.84 7.74 2.18
N ALA A 67 10.43 7.44 0.95
CA ALA A 67 9.22 6.67 0.68
C ALA A 67 9.34 5.92 -0.64
N PHE A 68 8.62 4.81 -0.73
CA PHE A 68 8.41 4.10 -1.99
C PHE A 68 7.05 3.41 -1.97
N TYR A 69 6.48 3.18 -3.14
CA TYR A 69 5.43 2.19 -3.32
C TYR A 69 5.51 1.56 -4.70
N GLY A 70 4.86 0.42 -4.84
CA GLY A 70 4.74 -0.31 -6.09
C GLY A 70 3.37 -0.95 -6.18
N ASN A 71 2.85 -0.98 -7.41
CA ASN A 71 1.56 -1.54 -7.75
C ASN A 71 1.73 -2.49 -8.94
N ALA A 72 1.05 -3.62 -8.88
CA ALA A 72 0.87 -4.52 -10.00
C ALA A 72 -0.61 -4.84 -10.14
N GLU A 73 -1.15 -4.66 -11.34
CA GLU A 73 -2.55 -4.87 -11.64
C GLU A 73 -2.71 -5.70 -12.91
N LEU A 74 -3.55 -6.73 -12.83
CA LEU A 74 -3.99 -7.50 -13.97
C LEU A 74 -5.48 -7.21 -14.19
N ARG A 75 -5.79 -6.50 -15.27
CA ARG A 75 -7.15 -6.16 -15.66
C ARG A 75 -7.56 -6.99 -16.87
N PHE A 76 -8.75 -7.57 -16.82
CA PHE A 76 -9.26 -8.43 -17.88
C PHE A 76 -10.76 -8.17 -18.09
N PRO A 77 -11.26 -8.25 -19.34
CA PRO A 77 -12.67 -8.05 -19.61
C PRO A 77 -13.49 -9.20 -19.01
N LEU A 78 -14.55 -8.87 -18.30
CA LEU A 78 -15.59 -9.83 -17.89
C LEU A 78 -16.80 -9.69 -18.81
N ILE A 79 -17.26 -8.45 -19.01
CA ILE A 79 -18.39 -8.10 -19.86
C ILE A 79 -17.98 -6.93 -20.75
N HIS A 80 -18.20 -7.06 -22.06
CA HIS A 80 -17.78 -6.04 -23.02
C HIS A 80 -18.70 -4.81 -23.03
N ALA A 81 -20.01 -5.03 -22.86
CA ALA A 81 -21.02 -3.98 -22.81
C ALA A 81 -22.22 -4.48 -22.02
N MET A 82 -22.86 -3.60 -21.25
CA MET A 82 -24.11 -3.93 -20.55
C MET A 82 -25.28 -3.26 -21.28
N ALA A 83 -26.17 -4.06 -21.86
CA ALA A 83 -27.43 -3.56 -22.39
C ALA A 83 -28.40 -3.32 -21.23
N THR A 84 -28.67 -2.06 -20.91
CA THR A 84 -29.59 -1.68 -19.82
C THR A 84 -30.80 -0.92 -20.37
N PRO A 85 -31.91 -0.79 -19.61
CA PRO A 85 -33.09 -0.02 -20.05
C PRO A 85 -32.80 1.46 -20.35
N ILE A 86 -31.69 2.01 -19.83
CA ILE A 86 -31.25 3.39 -20.05
C ILE A 86 -30.18 3.51 -21.16
N GLY A 87 -29.88 2.42 -21.87
CA GLY A 87 -28.88 2.38 -22.96
C GLY A 87 -27.75 1.39 -22.71
N ILE A 88 -26.74 1.43 -23.58
CA ILE A 88 -25.53 0.61 -23.43
C ILE A 88 -24.60 1.29 -22.43
N LEU A 89 -24.40 0.67 -21.27
CA LEU A 89 -23.39 1.09 -20.30
C LEU A 89 -22.04 0.44 -20.61
N GLY A 90 -20.97 1.04 -20.08
CA GLY A 90 -19.61 0.55 -20.24
C GLY A 90 -19.44 -0.90 -19.76
N GLY A 91 -18.42 -1.57 -20.29
CA GLY A 91 -18.09 -2.94 -19.89
C GLY A 91 -17.73 -3.06 -18.40
N ILE A 92 -17.65 -4.30 -17.93
CA ILE A 92 -17.12 -4.66 -16.62
C ILE A 92 -15.78 -5.35 -16.83
N ARG A 93 -14.76 -4.92 -16.11
CA ARG A 93 -13.46 -5.57 -16.03
C ARG A 93 -13.26 -6.15 -14.65
N GLY A 94 -12.66 -7.34 -14.61
CA GLY A 94 -12.09 -7.90 -13.39
C GLY A 94 -10.68 -7.36 -13.20
N VAL A 95 -10.29 -7.15 -11.94
CA VAL A 95 -8.97 -6.67 -11.56
C VAL A 95 -8.40 -7.59 -10.49
N PHE A 96 -7.20 -8.10 -10.70
CA PHE A 96 -6.33 -8.57 -9.61
C PHE A 96 -5.28 -7.51 -9.33
N PHE A 97 -5.03 -7.20 -8.07
CA PHE A 97 -4.01 -6.22 -7.72
C PHE A 97 -3.12 -6.68 -6.57
N PHE A 98 -1.91 -6.13 -6.57
CA PHE A 98 -0.94 -6.22 -5.49
C PHE A 98 -0.29 -4.85 -5.28
N ASN A 99 -0.23 -4.39 -4.04
CA ASN A 99 0.41 -3.15 -3.64
C ASN A 99 1.45 -3.44 -2.56
N ILE A 100 2.56 -2.70 -2.58
CA ILE A 100 3.55 -2.66 -1.52
C ILE A 100 4.09 -1.26 -1.37
N GLY A 101 4.37 -0.81 -0.15
CA GLY A 101 4.97 0.50 0.06
C GLY A 101 5.36 0.76 1.50
N GLY A 102 6.20 1.76 1.71
CA GLY A 102 6.61 2.19 3.03
C GLY A 102 7.17 3.61 3.01
N ALA A 103 7.18 4.25 4.17
CA ALA A 103 7.73 5.58 4.37
C ALA A 103 8.41 5.66 5.73
N ALA A 104 9.43 6.52 5.85
CA ALA A 104 10.08 6.80 7.11
C ALA A 104 10.61 8.24 7.18
N LEU A 105 10.76 8.74 8.40
CA LEU A 105 11.47 9.98 8.68
C LEU A 105 12.99 9.75 8.65
N ASP A 106 13.77 10.82 8.49
CA ASP A 106 15.23 10.73 8.30
C ASP A 106 15.94 10.15 9.51
N ASN A 107 15.50 10.50 10.72
CA ASN A 107 16.06 10.00 11.98
C ASN A 107 15.51 8.63 12.40
N GLN A 108 14.73 7.97 11.54
CA GLN A 108 14.22 6.63 11.76
C GLN A 108 14.98 5.63 10.89
N THR A 109 15.35 4.51 11.50
CA THR A 109 15.78 3.33 10.75
C THR A 109 14.63 2.88 9.87
N PHE A 110 14.90 2.58 8.60
CA PHE A 110 13.88 2.12 7.66
C PHE A 110 14.25 0.76 7.10
N LYS A 111 13.65 -0.28 7.68
CA LYS A 111 13.82 -1.66 7.28
C LYS A 111 12.58 -2.12 6.53
N ILE A 112 12.73 -2.34 5.22
CA ILE A 112 11.60 -2.74 4.36
C ILE A 112 11.07 -4.11 4.79
N TRP A 113 11.98 -5.08 4.93
CA TRP A 113 11.65 -6.46 5.27
C TRP A 113 12.73 -7.09 6.16
N ASP A 114 12.36 -8.18 6.81
CA ASP A 114 13.27 -9.06 7.53
C ASP A 114 12.91 -10.52 7.29
N ARG A 115 13.88 -11.42 7.45
CA ARG A 115 13.68 -12.88 7.44
C ARG A 115 14.28 -13.57 8.66
N ASN A 116 15.11 -12.88 9.42
CA ASN A 116 15.84 -13.46 10.53
C ASN A 116 14.89 -13.74 11.70
N ALA A 117 15.27 -14.71 12.52
CA ALA A 117 14.59 -14.94 13.79
C ALA A 117 14.83 -13.76 14.73
N THR A 118 13.76 -13.27 15.35
CA THR A 118 13.83 -12.21 16.36
C THR A 118 13.10 -12.66 17.61
N VAL A 119 13.78 -12.62 18.74
CA VAL A 119 13.18 -12.86 20.05
C VAL A 119 12.69 -11.52 20.58
N ILE A 120 11.38 -11.42 20.76
CA ILE A 120 10.72 -10.24 21.27
C ILE A 120 10.57 -10.39 22.78
N PRO A 121 11.10 -9.45 23.59
CA PRO A 121 10.95 -9.50 25.03
C PRO A 121 9.47 -9.29 25.43
N PRO A 122 9.08 -9.76 26.63
CA PRO A 122 7.72 -9.54 27.10
C PRO A 122 7.46 -8.05 27.33
N VAL A 123 6.26 -7.58 26.99
CA VAL A 123 5.82 -6.21 27.30
C VAL A 123 5.07 -6.24 28.62
N GLN A 124 5.51 -5.43 29.57
CA GLN A 124 4.85 -5.26 30.87
C GLN A 124 4.13 -3.92 30.94
N ASN A 125 3.05 -3.84 31.70
CA ASN A 125 2.42 -2.58 32.06
C ASN A 125 3.22 -1.87 33.19
N THR A 126 2.77 -0.68 33.59
CA THR A 126 3.40 0.11 34.68
C THR A 126 3.39 -0.59 36.04
N THR A 127 2.60 -1.66 36.21
CA THR A 127 2.52 -2.46 37.44
C THR A 127 3.28 -3.78 37.35
N GLY A 128 4.08 -4.00 36.29
CA GLY A 128 4.88 -5.21 36.10
C GLY A 128 4.13 -6.44 35.58
N ILE A 129 2.83 -6.32 35.26
CA ILE A 129 2.03 -7.42 34.68
C ILE A 129 2.38 -7.56 33.20
N ILE A 130 2.65 -8.79 32.76
CA ILE A 130 2.95 -9.10 31.36
C ILE A 130 1.67 -8.95 30.53
N THR A 131 1.65 -7.94 29.66
CA THR A 131 0.56 -7.67 28.71
C THR A 131 0.80 -8.36 27.37
N LYS A 132 2.06 -8.59 26.98
CA LYS A 132 2.43 -9.41 25.82
C LYS A 132 3.56 -10.37 26.20
N PRO A 133 3.39 -11.70 26.05
CA PRO A 133 4.43 -12.65 26.37
C PRO A 133 5.62 -12.53 25.42
N ALA A 134 6.79 -13.00 25.88
CA ALA A 134 7.96 -13.14 25.03
C ALA A 134 7.64 -14.11 23.89
N GLN A 135 8.05 -13.77 22.67
CA GLN A 135 7.77 -14.60 21.51
C GLN A 135 8.94 -14.57 20.52
N ARG A 136 9.22 -15.71 19.91
CA ARG A 136 10.19 -15.83 18.82
C ARG A 136 9.44 -15.77 17.50
N ILE A 137 9.75 -14.77 16.69
CA ILE A 137 9.14 -14.57 15.37
C ILE A 137 10.18 -14.79 14.30
N GLU A 138 9.85 -15.61 13.31
CA GLU A 138 10.75 -16.04 12.24
C GLU A 138 10.05 -15.97 10.89
N GLY A 139 10.86 -16.02 9.83
CA GLY A 139 10.36 -15.99 8.46
C GLY A 139 10.22 -14.58 7.91
N PHE A 140 9.98 -14.52 6.60
CA PHE A 140 9.85 -13.28 5.85
C PHE A 140 8.70 -12.42 6.40
N ARG A 141 8.97 -11.13 6.60
CA ARG A 141 7.99 -10.15 7.07
C ARG A 141 8.32 -8.75 6.60
N LEU A 142 7.31 -7.93 6.38
CA LEU A 142 7.50 -6.48 6.22
C LEU A 142 7.60 -5.82 7.60
N VAL A 143 8.65 -5.01 7.81
CA VAL A 143 8.88 -4.34 9.09
C VAL A 143 8.27 -2.93 9.03
N ASP A 144 8.90 -2.03 8.27
CA ASP A 144 8.45 -0.64 8.09
C ASP A 144 7.69 -0.43 6.77
N SER A 145 7.44 -1.52 6.04
CA SER A 145 6.62 -1.52 4.83
C SER A 145 5.30 -2.23 5.06
N ARG A 146 4.37 -2.01 4.14
CA ARG A 146 3.00 -2.54 4.15
C ARG A 146 2.68 -3.08 2.77
N ALA A 147 1.82 -4.08 2.70
CA ALA A 147 1.36 -4.63 1.43
C ALA A 147 -0.11 -5.00 1.50
N SER A 148 -0.75 -4.99 0.34
CA SER A 148 -2.10 -5.50 0.17
C SER A 148 -2.25 -6.19 -1.16
N TYR A 149 -3.22 -7.08 -1.25
CA TYR A 149 -3.62 -7.70 -2.50
C TYR A 149 -5.13 -7.82 -2.51
N GLY A 150 -5.70 -8.07 -3.68
CA GLY A 150 -7.13 -8.20 -3.75
C GLY A 150 -7.68 -8.43 -5.15
N ILE A 151 -9.00 -8.40 -5.17
CA ILE A 151 -9.82 -8.50 -6.37
C ILE A 151 -10.68 -7.26 -6.47
N GLY A 152 -10.98 -6.85 -7.69
CA GLY A 152 -11.82 -5.70 -7.95
C GLY A 152 -12.67 -5.87 -9.20
N LEU A 153 -13.69 -5.03 -9.29
CA LEU A 153 -14.49 -4.81 -10.49
C LEU A 153 -14.38 -3.34 -10.89
N GLU A 154 -14.05 -3.09 -12.14
CA GLU A 154 -14.01 -1.76 -12.75
C GLU A 154 -15.11 -1.67 -13.81
N THR A 155 -15.88 -0.59 -13.78
CA THR A 155 -16.85 -0.28 -14.85
C THR A 155 -16.83 1.19 -15.18
N PHE A 156 -17.33 1.53 -16.36
CA PHE A 156 -17.45 2.92 -16.80
C PHE A 156 -18.92 3.34 -16.75
N ALA A 157 -19.26 4.17 -15.76
CA ALA A 157 -20.62 4.65 -15.55
C ALA A 157 -20.67 6.17 -15.68
N LEU A 158 -21.58 6.68 -16.52
CA LEU A 158 -21.84 8.11 -16.70
C LEU A 158 -20.60 8.95 -17.03
N GLY A 159 -19.62 8.39 -17.75
CA GLY A 159 -18.38 9.09 -18.10
C GLY A 159 -17.24 8.93 -17.11
N PHE A 160 -17.44 8.18 -16.02
CA PHE A 160 -16.43 8.01 -14.97
C PHE A 160 -16.08 6.54 -14.72
N PRO A 161 -14.80 6.23 -14.48
CA PRO A 161 -14.38 4.91 -13.99
C PRO A 161 -14.80 4.73 -12.53
N VAL A 162 -15.57 3.69 -12.28
CA VAL A 162 -16.05 3.29 -10.96
C VAL A 162 -15.43 1.95 -10.59
N HIS A 163 -14.89 1.88 -9.39
CA HIS A 163 -14.16 0.74 -8.86
C HIS A 163 -14.84 0.17 -7.63
N PHE A 164 -14.84 -1.15 -7.54
CA PHE A 164 -15.31 -1.91 -6.39
C PHE A 164 -14.24 -2.92 -6.00
N ASP A 165 -13.50 -2.62 -4.94
CA ASP A 165 -12.31 -3.38 -4.55
C ASP A 165 -12.52 -4.10 -3.22
N TRP A 166 -12.13 -5.38 -3.17
CA TRP A 166 -11.95 -6.14 -1.95
C TRP A 166 -10.46 -6.34 -1.71
N SER A 167 -9.95 -5.63 -0.70
CA SER A 167 -8.53 -5.60 -0.35
C SER A 167 -8.23 -6.38 0.93
N TYR A 168 -7.12 -7.09 0.93
CA TYR A 168 -6.58 -7.86 2.04
C TYR A 168 -5.18 -7.34 2.35
N ARG A 169 -4.98 -6.82 3.57
CA ARG A 169 -3.68 -6.33 4.03
C ARG A 169 -2.82 -7.51 4.49
N THR A 170 -1.51 -7.39 4.32
CA THR A 170 -0.56 -8.43 4.73
C THR A 170 0.82 -7.82 5.05
N LEU A 171 1.49 -8.39 6.04
CA LEU A 171 2.93 -8.23 6.26
C LEU A 171 3.69 -9.52 5.92
N PHE A 172 3.01 -10.48 5.28
CA PHE A 172 3.47 -11.83 4.94
C PHE A 172 3.77 -12.75 6.14
N ASN A 173 3.48 -12.31 7.36
CA ASN A 173 3.76 -13.09 8.56
C ASN A 173 2.69 -12.86 9.63
N LYS A 174 1.87 -13.89 9.90
CA LYS A 174 0.78 -13.78 10.87
C LYS A 174 1.27 -13.53 12.30
N ALA A 175 2.34 -14.21 12.74
CA ALA A 175 2.90 -14.00 14.07
C ALA A 175 3.40 -12.55 14.25
N TRP A 176 4.03 -11.98 13.22
CA TRP A 176 4.43 -10.58 13.22
C TRP A 176 3.25 -9.62 13.28
N GLU A 177 2.19 -9.90 12.52
CA GLU A 177 0.95 -9.12 12.55
C GLU A 177 0.21 -9.25 13.88
N ASP A 178 0.16 -10.44 14.47
CA ASP A 178 -0.41 -10.69 15.80
C ASP A 178 0.37 -9.92 16.86
N TYR A 179 1.69 -9.85 16.75
CA TYR A 179 2.50 -9.03 17.65
C TYR A 179 2.22 -7.53 17.51
N LEU A 180 2.29 -7.00 16.28
CA LEU A 180 2.14 -5.57 16.00
C LEU A 180 0.71 -5.07 16.26
N PHE A 181 -0.29 -5.81 15.79
CA PHE A 181 -1.70 -5.44 15.84
C PHE A 181 -2.47 -6.17 16.93
N ALA A 182 -1.79 -6.78 17.91
CA ALA A 182 -2.44 -7.41 19.07
C ALA A 182 -3.57 -6.58 19.69
N PRO A 183 -3.39 -5.25 19.94
CA PRO A 183 -4.46 -4.42 20.49
C PRO A 183 -5.70 -4.31 19.58
N ASP A 184 -5.51 -4.48 18.27
CA ASP A 184 -6.55 -4.32 17.25
C ASP A 184 -7.16 -5.65 16.81
N GLY A 185 -6.88 -6.76 17.51
CA GLY A 185 -7.36 -8.10 17.16
C GLY A 185 -6.39 -8.92 16.28
N GLY A 186 -5.13 -8.51 16.20
CA GLY A 186 -4.03 -9.24 15.57
C GLY A 186 -4.19 -9.41 14.05
N SER A 187 -3.58 -10.46 13.53
CA SER A 187 -3.62 -10.84 12.12
C SER A 187 -5.05 -11.10 11.63
N ALA A 188 -5.94 -11.62 12.48
CA ALA A 188 -7.33 -11.90 12.13
C ALA A 188 -8.10 -10.62 11.76
N ALA A 189 -7.94 -9.57 12.56
CA ALA A 189 -8.53 -8.26 12.26
C ALA A 189 -7.76 -7.52 11.16
N PHE A 190 -6.43 -7.55 11.19
CA PHE A 190 -5.59 -6.86 10.21
C PHE A 190 -5.85 -7.32 8.77
N ARG A 191 -5.96 -8.65 8.57
CA ARG A 191 -6.20 -9.28 7.26
C ARG A 191 -7.67 -9.32 6.84
N LYS A 192 -8.60 -8.81 7.64
CA LYS A 192 -10.02 -8.78 7.28
C LYS A 192 -10.22 -8.03 5.96
N ALA A 193 -11.07 -8.58 5.09
CA ALA A 193 -11.40 -7.98 3.81
C ALA A 193 -11.94 -6.55 4.02
N ARG A 194 -11.38 -5.58 3.31
CA ARG A 194 -11.89 -4.21 3.25
C ARG A 194 -12.49 -3.96 1.87
N PHE A 195 -13.78 -3.68 1.85
CA PHE A 195 -14.49 -3.25 0.66
C PHE A 195 -14.37 -1.73 0.50
N THR A 196 -14.09 -1.29 -0.72
CA THR A 196 -14.05 0.12 -1.09
C THR A 196 -14.68 0.33 -2.45
N ALA A 197 -15.64 1.27 -2.50
CA ALA A 197 -16.18 1.78 -3.75
C ALA A 197 -15.63 3.20 -3.98
N TRP A 198 -15.06 3.46 -5.16
CA TRP A 198 -14.45 4.75 -5.46
C TRP A 198 -14.51 5.10 -6.94
N ILE A 199 -14.40 6.40 -7.23
CA ILE A 199 -14.40 6.94 -8.59
C ILE A 199 -13.04 7.58 -8.81
N GLY A 200 -12.37 7.23 -9.88
CA GLY A 200 -11.07 7.78 -10.22
C GLY A 200 -10.38 6.99 -11.31
N TYR A 201 -9.53 7.67 -12.06
CA TYR A 201 -8.70 6.99 -13.05
C TYR A 201 -7.68 6.11 -12.32
N ASP A 202 -7.54 4.88 -12.78
CA ASP A 202 -6.37 4.10 -12.43
C ASP A 202 -5.10 4.82 -12.85
N PHE A 203 -3.99 4.48 -12.22
CA PHE A 203 -2.72 5.05 -12.59
C PHE A 203 -2.26 4.63 -13.99
#